data_AF-A0A938DMH0-F1
#
_entry.id   AF-A0A938DMH0-F1
#
_cell.length_a   1.000
_cell.length_b   1.000
_cell.length_c   1.000
_cell.angle_alpha   90.00
_cell.angle_beta   90.00
_cell.angle_gamma   90.00
#
_symmetry.space_group_name_H-M   'P 1'
#
loop_
_entity.id
_entity.type
_entity.pdbx_description
1 polymer ?
#
loop_
_entity_poly.entity_id
_entity_poly.type
_entity_poly.pdbx_seq_one_letter_code
_entity_poly.pdbx_strand_id
1 'polypeptide(L)' 'MLAFDLDDVDWVAALPGLVHDDRLRRLEIQRVNGLPVRSTPFGVALDAVGFVPTPRGVVFRR' A
#
# COMPACT_ATOMS: atom_id res chain seq x y z
N MET A 1 4.97 20.31 -13.94
CA MET A 1 4.39 18.98 -13.65
C MET A 1 5.28 18.35 -12.60
N LEU A 2 4.83 18.23 -11.35
CA LEU A 2 5.60 17.54 -10.31
C LEU A 2 5.59 16.06 -10.70
N ALA A 3 6.72 15.57 -11.20
CA ALA A 3 6.97 14.14 -11.30
C ALA A 3 7.19 13.66 -9.87
N PHE A 4 6.12 13.30 -9.18
CA PHE A 4 6.26 12.34 -8.08
C PHE A 4 6.81 11.10 -8.77
N ASP A 5 8.05 10.71 -8.47
CA ASP A 5 8.66 9.53 -9.07
C ASP A 5 7.69 8.36 -8.88
N LEU A 6 7.10 7.91 -9.97
CA LEU A 6 6.12 6.83 -9.96
C LEU A 6 6.74 5.50 -9.51
N ASP A 7 8.07 5.48 -9.39
CA ASP A 7 8.90 4.37 -8.94
C ASP A 7 9.38 4.54 -7.49
N ASP A 8 9.08 5.67 -6.83
CA ASP A 8 9.39 5.86 -5.41
C ASP A 8 8.38 5.06 -4.57
N VAL A 9 8.82 3.89 -4.15
CA VAL A 9 8.08 2.96 -3.28
C VAL A 9 8.53 3.05 -1.83
N ASP A 10 9.42 3.98 -1.46
CA ASP A 10 10.00 4.03 -0.11
C ASP A 10 8.93 4.27 0.97
N TRP A 11 7.86 4.99 0.61
CA TRP A 11 6.71 5.21 1.48
C TRP A 11 5.97 3.92 1.87
N VAL A 12 6.02 2.87 1.05
CA VAL A 12 5.32 1.61 1.28
C VAL A 12 5.81 0.95 2.57
N ALA A 13 7.12 1.03 2.83
CA ALA A 13 7.76 0.47 4.02
C ALA A 13 7.31 1.17 5.33
N ALA A 14 6.82 2.40 5.26
CA ALA A 14 6.34 3.13 6.43
C ALA A 14 4.92 2.75 6.86
N LEU A 15 4.10 2.15 5.97
CA LEU A 15 2.69 1.89 6.24
C LEU A 15 2.44 0.86 7.34
N PRO A 16 3.17 -0.28 7.44
CA PRO A 16 2.96 -1.23 8.54
C PRO A 16 3.12 -0.58 9.92
N GLY A 17 4.01 0.42 10.05
CA GLY A 17 4.21 1.19 11.28
C GLY A 17 2.93 1.83 11.80
N LEU A 18 2.03 2.29 10.93
CA LEU A 18 0.74 2.87 11.34
C LEU A 18 -0.17 1.86 12.05
N VAL A 19 -0.06 0.58 11.71
CA VAL A 19 -0.85 -0.48 12.33
C VAL A 19 -0.14 -1.06 13.55
N HIS A 20 1.19 -1.18 13.51
CA HIS A 20 1.98 -1.63 14.66
C HIS A 20 1.91 -0.65 15.85
N ASP A 21 1.87 0.65 15.58
CA ASP A 21 1.73 1.69 16.61
C ASP A 21 0.30 1.81 17.18
N ASP A 22 -0.60 0.89 16.83
CA ASP A 22 -2.03 0.87 17.19
C ASP A 22 -2.79 2.14 16.75
N ARG A 23 -2.22 2.95 15.85
CA ARG A 23 -2.86 4.15 15.29
C ARG A 23 -4.01 3.78 14.36
N LEU A 24 -3.89 2.65 13.66
CA LEU A 24 -4.92 2.06 12.81
C LEU A 24 -5.03 0.56 13.11
N ARG A 25 -6.25 0.04 13.20
CA ARG A 25 -6.46 -1.43 13.31
C ARG A 25 -6.40 -2.15 11.97
N ARG A 26 -6.64 -1.42 10.87
CA ARG A 26 -6.72 -1.93 9.51
C ARG A 26 -6.42 -0.81 8.53
N LEU A 27 -5.65 -1.11 7.50
CA LEU A 27 -5.39 -0.24 6.36
C LEU A 27 -5.75 -0.98 5.07
N GLU A 28 -6.53 -0.35 4.20
CA GLU A 28 -6.89 -0.90 2.89
C GLU A 28 -6.52 0.09 1.80
N ILE A 29 -5.83 -0.39 0.78
CA ILE A 29 -5.46 0.39 -0.40
C ILE A 29 -6.13 -0.26 -1.60
N GLN A 30 -6.97 0.50 -2.30
CA GLN A 30 -7.68 0.02 -3.49
C GLN A 30 -7.09 0.57 -4.79
N ARG A 31 -6.62 1.83 -4.76
CA ARG A 31 -6.08 2.53 -5.93
C ARG A 31 -4.87 3.38 -5.56
N VAL A 32 -3.94 3.51 -6.50
CA VAL A 32 -2.81 4.45 -6.45
C VAL A 32 -2.80 5.21 -7.78
N ASN A 33 -2.76 6.54 -7.72
CA ASN A 33 -2.80 7.42 -8.90
C ASN A 33 -3.98 7.10 -9.85
N GLY A 34 -5.14 6.76 -9.28
CA GLY A 34 -6.35 6.42 -10.02
C GLY A 34 -6.41 5.00 -10.57
N LEU A 35 -5.30 4.25 -10.58
CA LEU A 35 -5.24 2.86 -11.05
C LEU A 35 -5.49 1.87 -9.91
N PRO A 36 -6.16 0.72 -10.16
CA PRO A 36 -6.25 -0.34 -9.17
C PRO A 36 -4.87 -0.75 -8.66
N VAL A 37 -4.68 -0.80 -7.34
CA VAL A 37 -3.34 -1.05 -6.76
C VAL A 37 -2.75 -2.41 -7.19
N ARG A 38 -3.61 -3.38 -7.45
CA ARG A 38 -3.21 -4.73 -7.91
C ARG A 38 -2.68 -4.74 -9.35
N SER A 39 -2.90 -3.66 -10.11
CA SER A 39 -2.37 -3.51 -11.48
C SER A 39 -1.19 -2.55 -11.54
N THR A 40 -0.55 -2.22 -10.41
CA THR A 40 0.59 -1.30 -10.33
C THR A 40 1.79 -1.95 -9.63
N PRO A 41 3.01 -1.43 -9.82
CA PRO A 41 4.20 -1.89 -9.07
C PRO A 41 4.04 -1.80 -7.54
N PHE A 42 3.26 -0.83 -7.06
CA PHE A 42 2.95 -0.68 -5.64
C PHE A 42 2.27 -1.90 -5.04
N GLY A 43 1.45 -2.64 -5.81
CA GLY A 43 0.83 -3.87 -5.32
C GLY A 43 1.84 -4.93 -4.90
N VAL A 44 2.94 -5.07 -5.66
CA VAL A 44 4.03 -6.00 -5.34
C VAL A 44 4.82 -5.50 -4.13
N ALA A 45 5.10 -4.20 -4.05
CA ALA A 45 5.78 -3.61 -2.89
C ALA A 45 4.96 -3.77 -1.59
N LEU A 46 3.64 -3.62 -1.66
CA LEU A 46 2.74 -3.77 -0.53
C LEU A 46 2.68 -5.23 -0.03
N ASP A 47 2.66 -6.19 -0.97
CA ASP A 47 2.76 -7.63 -0.66
C ASP A 47 4.08 -7.94 0.09
N ALA A 48 5.20 -7.37 -0.37
CA ALA A 48 6.51 -7.55 0.26
C ALA A 48 6.58 -7.04 1.72
N VAL A 49 5.70 -6.12 2.12
CA VAL A 49 5.62 -5.60 3.50
C VAL A 49 4.44 -6.16 4.28
N GLY A 50 3.80 -7.22 3.77
CA GLY A 50 2.80 -8.02 4.49
C GLY A 50 1.34 -7.62 4.28
N PHE A 51 1.03 -6.77 3.28
CA PHE A 51 -0.36 -6.57 2.88
C PHE A 51 -0.88 -7.81 2.15
N VAL A 52 -2.12 -8.20 2.45
CA VAL A 52 -2.78 -9.36 1.85
C VAL A 52 -3.75 -8.91 0.75
N PRO A 53 -3.79 -9.60 -0.42
CA PRO A 53 -4.72 -9.27 -1.48
C PRO A 53 -6.18 -9.52 -1.10
N THR A 54 -7.06 -8.68 -1.64
CA THR A 54 -8.53 -8.80 -1.55
C THR A 54 -9.15 -8.54 -2.93
N PRO A 55 -10.44 -8.84 -3.15
CA PRO A 55 -11.12 -8.49 -4.40
C PRO A 55 -11.10 -6.99 -4.72
N ARG A 56 -10.99 -6.12 -3.70
CA ARG A 56 -11.02 -4.66 -3.84
C ARG A 56 -9.64 -4.00 -3.91
N GLY A 57 -8.57 -4.70 -3.52
CA GLY A 57 -7.24 -4.11 -3.39
C GLY A 57 -6.33 -4.95 -2.53
N VAL A 58 -5.60 -4.32 -1.61
CA VAL A 58 -4.78 -4.99 -0.60
C VAL A 58 -5.10 -4.46 0.80
N VAL A 59 -4.93 -5.30 1.82
CA VAL A 59 -5.24 -4.97 3.21
C VAL A 59 -4.10 -5.35 4.14
N PHE A 60 -3.77 -4.48 5.08
CA PHE A 60 -2.93 -4.78 6.22
C PHE A 60 -3.76 -4.69 7.49
N ARG A 61 -3.60 -5.66 8.39
CA ARG A 61 -4.27 -5.70 9.68
C ARG A 61 -3.32 -6.34 10.70
N ARG A 62 -3.50 -5.98 11.96
CA ARG A 62 -2.90 -6.71 13.08
C ARG A 62 -3.50 -8.11 13.20
#